data_AF-A0A932N1I7-F1
#
_entry.id   AF-A0A932N1I7-F1
#
_cell.length_a   1.000
_cell.length_b   1.000
_cell.length_c   1.000
_cell.angle_alpha   90.00
_cell.angle_beta   90.00
_cell.angle_gamma   90.00
#
_symmetry.space_group_name_H-M   'P 1'
#
loop_
_entity.id
_entity.type
_entity.pdbx_description
1 polymer ?
#
loop_
_entity_poly.entity_id
_entity_poly.type
_entity_poly.pdbx_seq_one_letter_code
_entity_poly.pdbx_strand_id
1 'polypeptide(L)'
;MVVVALAVLLATPPGKAAAFAEDICYSAAGRPAQTCADLPKVCPLSEPAGPACRIAALAAITAASLRPGSGRSLVHSDSTYIMARAVGFSADDAYWIAAYDEATDLGTFTPKGIDGKPVANSAALTTSDIGGLVRTNFGTGGLLFHFVATMKDQPNQNPDGLHPDPTDARHEVMLTHLRRWAMAAPGSAVPLCTGGFTTPSAAGDIATGDACFGGPNPVPIRGVLSVEAPTAVPFATSTGLQVISGKVHSDQFDSWVGGAQRSADARAGIYLHVLADRISHHRCTDAASIVIPAHGDGRFREDLDNPECDQGLHALRHIYETGVPFARLDGPDRTTEAALPQIYDELMAFAQSRGVLNPQAQAIKASVVDEGLIQALQYPDGVARMTAVTAVACRLGFEPFPGEPACVTAQR
;
A
#
# COMPACT_ATOMS: atom_id res chain seq x y z
N MET A 1 25.49 9.90 5.77
CA MET A 1 24.14 9.71 5.19
C MET A 1 23.29 8.79 6.03
N VAL A 2 23.81 7.63 6.45
CA VAL A 2 23.27 6.79 7.53
C VAL A 2 22.62 7.59 8.67
N VAL A 3 23.30 8.60 9.23
CA VAL A 3 22.76 9.41 10.34
C VAL A 3 21.49 10.20 9.98
N VAL A 4 21.33 10.67 8.73
CA VAL A 4 20.15 11.42 8.29
C VAL A 4 18.98 10.48 7.98
N ALA A 5 19.24 9.35 7.30
CA ALA A 5 18.22 8.33 7.03
C ALA A 5 17.69 7.70 8.32
N LEU A 6 18.61 7.35 9.23
CA LEU A 6 18.29 6.85 10.57
C LEU A 6 17.53 7.91 11.39
N ALA A 7 17.91 9.18 11.31
CA ALA A 7 17.20 10.25 11.99
C ALA A 7 15.79 10.47 11.43
N VAL A 8 15.54 10.30 10.14
CA VAL A 8 14.19 10.46 9.55
C VAL A 8 13.29 9.30 9.96
N LEU A 9 13.77 8.05 9.85
CA LEU A 9 13.06 6.86 10.32
C LEU A 9 12.77 6.89 11.84
N LEU A 10 13.69 7.42 12.64
CA LEU A 10 13.55 7.49 14.10
C LEU A 10 12.87 8.77 14.60
N ALA A 11 12.83 9.86 13.82
CA ALA A 11 12.24 11.14 14.23
C ALA A 11 10.83 11.37 13.69
N THR A 12 10.34 10.57 12.74
CA THR A 12 8.89 10.52 12.46
C THR A 12 8.18 9.96 13.69
N PRO A 13 7.28 10.72 14.34
CA PRO A 13 6.49 10.17 15.43
C PRO A 13 5.75 8.94 14.94
N PRO A 14 5.71 7.84 15.72
CA PRO A 14 4.95 6.66 15.34
C PRO A 14 3.50 7.06 15.05
N GLY A 15 2.98 6.63 13.89
CA GLY A 15 1.62 6.92 13.44
C GLY A 15 1.40 8.26 12.72
N LYS A 16 2.47 8.95 12.28
CA LYS A 16 2.34 10.11 11.38
C LYS A 16 3.36 10.06 10.24
N ALA A 17 2.92 9.65 9.05
CA ALA A 17 3.66 9.85 7.80
C ALA A 17 2.99 10.99 7.05
N ALA A 18 3.63 12.17 6.98
CA ALA A 18 2.97 13.35 6.40
C ALA A 18 2.87 13.28 4.87
N ALA A 19 3.89 12.72 4.19
CA ALA A 19 3.95 12.50 2.73
C ALA A 19 5.16 11.62 2.35
N PHE A 20 5.55 10.66 3.19
CA PHE A 20 6.71 9.83 2.92
C PHE A 20 6.40 8.89 1.76
N ALA A 21 7.21 8.88 0.70
CA ALA A 21 6.99 8.04 -0.49
C ALA A 21 5.68 8.27 -1.28
N GLU A 22 4.89 9.30 -0.97
CA GLU A 22 3.73 9.68 -1.79
C GLU A 22 4.17 10.32 -3.11
N ASP A 23 3.34 10.29 -4.15
CA ASP A 23 3.67 10.91 -5.43
C ASP A 23 3.21 12.38 -5.52
N ILE A 24 2.10 12.73 -4.86
CA ILE A 24 1.57 14.10 -4.77
C ILE A 24 1.74 14.68 -3.38
N CYS A 25 2.34 15.87 -3.30
CA CYS A 25 2.55 16.62 -2.07
C CYS A 25 1.70 17.89 -2.07
N TYR A 26 1.00 18.13 -0.97
CA TYR A 26 0.33 19.40 -0.73
C TYR A 26 1.18 20.34 0.12
N SER A 27 0.93 21.64 0.02
CA SER A 27 1.53 22.61 0.93
C SER A 27 0.53 23.02 2.02
N ALA A 28 1.04 23.33 3.22
CA ALA A 28 0.22 23.91 4.30
C ALA A 28 -0.47 25.24 3.92
N ALA A 29 0.04 25.95 2.90
CA ALA A 29 -0.51 27.23 2.44
C ALA A 29 -1.66 27.08 1.42
N GLY A 30 -2.13 25.85 1.15
CA GLY A 30 -3.21 25.61 0.18
C GLY A 30 -2.82 25.99 -1.26
N ARG A 31 -1.55 25.81 -1.62
CA ARG A 31 -1.07 25.91 -3.01
C ARG A 31 -1.43 24.65 -3.79
N PRO A 32 -1.46 24.73 -5.14
CA PRO A 32 -1.67 23.57 -5.98
C PRO A 32 -0.78 22.40 -5.63
N ALA A 33 -1.32 21.20 -5.90
CA ALA A 33 -0.60 19.95 -5.78
C ALA A 33 0.71 20.00 -6.59
N GLN A 34 1.73 19.30 -6.12
CA GLN A 34 3.04 19.21 -6.78
C GLN A 34 3.61 17.81 -6.62
N THR A 35 4.51 17.40 -7.51
CA THR A 35 5.25 16.15 -7.35
C THR A 35 6.02 16.17 -6.02
N CYS A 36 5.88 15.11 -5.22
CA CYS A 36 6.61 14.96 -3.98
C CYS A 36 8.11 14.81 -4.24
N ALA A 37 8.48 13.85 -5.08
CA ALA A 37 9.85 13.58 -5.48
C ALA A 37 9.93 13.26 -6.98
N ASP A 38 10.59 14.14 -7.74
CA ASP A 38 10.92 13.86 -9.15
C ASP A 38 12.09 12.88 -9.23
N LEU A 39 12.17 12.12 -10.33
CA LEU A 39 13.35 11.33 -10.65
C LEU A 39 14.61 12.22 -10.71
N PRO A 40 15.60 12.00 -9.82
CA PRO A 40 16.82 12.79 -9.87
C PRO A 40 17.51 12.64 -11.22
N LYS A 41 18.03 13.72 -11.79
CA LYS A 41 18.68 13.71 -13.11
C LYS A 41 19.86 12.73 -13.24
N VAL A 42 20.48 12.39 -12.11
CA VAL A 42 21.59 11.42 -12.02
C VAL A 42 21.11 9.97 -12.05
N CYS A 43 19.82 9.73 -11.84
CA CYS A 43 19.24 8.41 -11.80
C CYS A 43 18.93 7.89 -13.21
N PRO A 44 19.42 6.69 -13.56
CA PRO A 44 18.99 6.02 -14.77
C PRO A 44 17.53 5.59 -14.64
N LEU A 45 16.93 5.17 -15.76
CA LEU A 45 15.66 4.44 -15.75
C LEU A 45 15.88 2.92 -15.78
N SER A 46 17.12 2.46 -15.82
CA SER A 46 17.48 1.04 -15.83
C SER A 46 18.54 0.78 -14.76
N GLU A 47 18.52 -0.42 -14.19
CA GLU A 47 19.53 -0.88 -13.24
C GLU A 47 20.85 -1.25 -13.97
N PRO A 48 22.00 -1.25 -13.25
CA PRO A 48 22.15 -0.91 -11.85
C PRO A 48 22.15 0.61 -11.58
N ALA A 49 21.42 1.05 -10.56
CA ALA A 49 21.46 2.42 -10.06
C ALA A 49 22.72 2.63 -9.22
N GLY A 50 23.60 3.55 -9.67
CA GLY A 50 24.84 3.88 -8.98
C GLY A 50 24.61 4.60 -7.63
N PRO A 51 25.63 4.65 -6.74
CA PRO A 51 25.50 5.25 -5.41
C PRO A 51 24.99 6.70 -5.41
N ALA A 52 25.43 7.51 -6.39
CA ALA A 52 24.97 8.89 -6.52
C ALA A 52 23.47 9.01 -6.78
N CYS A 53 22.89 8.07 -7.54
CA CYS A 53 21.45 8.00 -7.74
C CYS A 53 20.71 7.63 -6.46
N ARG A 54 21.13 6.54 -5.79
CA ARG A 54 20.52 6.07 -4.54
C ARG A 54 20.50 7.17 -3.47
N ILE A 55 21.59 7.91 -3.37
CA ILE A 55 21.72 9.07 -2.48
C ILE A 55 20.73 10.18 -2.85
N ALA A 56 20.64 10.52 -4.14
CA ALA A 56 19.76 11.57 -4.61
C ALA A 56 18.27 11.20 -4.45
N ALA A 57 17.91 9.94 -4.69
CA ALA A 57 16.55 9.43 -4.51
C ALA A 57 16.12 9.47 -3.04
N LEU A 58 16.98 8.96 -2.13
CA LEU A 58 16.72 9.03 -0.69
C LEU A 58 16.58 10.47 -0.20
N ALA A 59 17.44 11.38 -0.68
CA ALA A 59 17.34 12.79 -0.35
C ALA A 59 16.03 13.42 -0.84
N ALA A 60 15.54 13.04 -2.03
CA ALA A 60 14.29 13.53 -2.58
C ALA A 60 13.07 13.12 -1.74
N ILE A 61 12.95 11.83 -1.39
CA ILE A 61 11.86 11.34 -0.53
C ILE A 61 11.96 11.90 0.89
N THR A 62 13.17 11.98 1.45
CA THR A 62 13.38 12.62 2.77
C THR A 62 12.93 14.08 2.76
N ALA A 63 13.26 14.83 1.70
CA ALA A 63 12.81 16.20 1.57
C ALA A 63 11.29 16.29 1.46
N ALA A 64 10.63 15.34 0.77
CA ALA A 64 9.17 15.26 0.68
C ALA A 64 8.52 14.97 2.04
N SER A 65 9.04 14.02 2.83
CA SER A 65 8.49 13.66 4.13
C SER A 65 8.56 14.77 5.18
N LEU A 66 9.50 15.71 5.00
CA LEU A 66 9.64 16.90 5.86
C LEU A 66 8.73 18.06 5.43
N ARG A 67 8.04 17.97 4.28
CA ARG A 67 7.17 19.05 3.82
C ARG A 67 5.92 19.12 4.71
N PRO A 68 5.55 20.33 5.19
CA PRO A 68 4.30 20.51 5.90
C PRO A 68 3.14 20.43 4.90
N GLY A 69 2.31 19.41 5.07
CA GLY A 69 1.22 19.06 4.16
C GLY A 69 0.83 17.60 4.36
N SER A 70 -0.25 17.16 3.72
CA SER A 70 -0.49 15.72 3.53
C SER A 70 0.09 15.32 2.17
N GLY A 71 0.33 14.04 1.96
CA GLY A 71 0.52 13.47 0.64
C GLY A 71 -0.75 12.79 0.12
N ARG A 72 -0.64 12.26 -1.09
CA ARG A 72 -1.63 11.43 -1.77
C ARG A 72 -0.87 10.60 -2.80
N SER A 73 -1.07 9.28 -2.83
CA SER A 73 -0.61 8.41 -3.91
C SER A 73 -1.69 8.24 -4.96
N LEU A 74 -1.43 8.61 -6.22
CA LEU A 74 -2.35 8.34 -7.33
C LEU A 74 -2.45 6.84 -7.66
N VAL A 75 -1.52 6.02 -7.16
CA VAL A 75 -1.59 4.56 -7.26
C VAL A 75 -2.60 4.01 -6.24
N HIS A 76 -2.48 4.39 -4.97
CA HIS A 76 -3.29 3.86 -3.86
C HIS A 76 -4.67 4.55 -3.74
N SER A 77 -4.80 5.81 -4.15
CA SER A 77 -6.08 6.54 -4.02
C SER A 77 -6.85 6.61 -5.35
N ASP A 78 -6.42 7.46 -6.28
CA ASP A 78 -7.17 7.72 -7.52
C ASP A 78 -7.37 6.49 -8.39
N SER A 79 -6.29 5.73 -8.63
CA SER A 79 -6.35 4.53 -9.46
C SER A 79 -7.27 3.50 -8.82
N THR A 80 -7.14 3.23 -7.52
CA THR A 80 -8.03 2.34 -6.76
C THR A 80 -9.49 2.79 -6.86
N TYR A 81 -9.78 4.09 -6.69
CA TYR A 81 -11.14 4.61 -6.82
C TYR A 81 -11.71 4.39 -8.22
N ILE A 82 -10.95 4.73 -9.27
CA ILE A 82 -11.40 4.57 -10.67
C ILE A 82 -11.64 3.10 -11.01
N MET A 83 -10.74 2.22 -10.60
CA MET A 83 -10.90 0.78 -10.78
C MET A 83 -12.11 0.25 -10.01
N ALA A 84 -12.33 0.69 -8.76
CA ALA A 84 -13.49 0.30 -7.96
C ALA A 84 -14.81 0.73 -8.62
N ARG A 85 -14.89 1.97 -9.14
CA ARG A 85 -16.04 2.43 -9.94
C ARG A 85 -16.25 1.57 -11.19
N ALA A 86 -15.17 1.24 -11.89
CA ALA A 86 -15.23 0.44 -13.12
C ALA A 86 -15.76 -0.98 -12.88
N VAL A 87 -15.35 -1.63 -11.78
CA VAL A 87 -15.83 -2.97 -11.44
C VAL A 87 -17.25 -3.00 -10.88
N GLY A 88 -17.83 -1.86 -10.53
CA GLY A 88 -19.26 -1.73 -10.19
C GLY A 88 -19.57 -1.17 -8.80
N PHE A 89 -18.57 -0.79 -7.99
CA PHE A 89 -18.82 -0.14 -6.71
C PHE A 89 -19.49 1.23 -6.88
N SER A 90 -20.30 1.60 -5.88
CA SER A 90 -20.89 2.94 -5.81
C SER A 90 -19.81 4.01 -5.63
N ALA A 91 -20.16 5.28 -5.85
CA ALA A 91 -19.24 6.40 -5.60
C ALA A 91 -18.70 6.41 -4.16
N ASP A 92 -19.58 6.10 -3.22
CA ASP A 92 -19.28 6.10 -1.80
C ASP A 92 -18.38 4.92 -1.45
N ASP A 93 -18.73 3.68 -1.84
CA ASP A 93 -17.89 2.50 -1.52
C ASP A 93 -16.50 2.61 -2.17
N ALA A 94 -16.44 3.03 -3.44
CA ALA A 94 -15.17 3.23 -4.15
C ALA A 94 -14.29 4.29 -3.46
N TYR A 95 -14.91 5.36 -2.92
CA TYR A 95 -14.18 6.36 -2.17
C TYR A 95 -13.57 5.77 -0.89
N TRP A 96 -14.34 5.01 -0.11
CA TRP A 96 -13.83 4.48 1.16
C TRP A 96 -12.81 3.36 0.97
N ILE A 97 -12.94 2.54 -0.09
CA ILE A 97 -11.89 1.58 -0.46
C ILE A 97 -10.58 2.34 -0.74
N ALA A 98 -10.61 3.34 -1.61
CA ALA A 98 -9.43 4.14 -1.96
C ALA A 98 -8.87 4.99 -0.80
N ALA A 99 -9.75 5.52 0.06
CA ALA A 99 -9.34 6.31 1.21
C ALA A 99 -8.61 5.45 2.26
N TYR A 100 -9.02 4.20 2.47
CA TYR A 100 -8.36 3.28 3.39
C TYR A 100 -7.16 2.54 2.79
N ASP A 101 -7.09 2.41 1.46
CA ASP A 101 -5.86 2.07 0.73
C ASP A 101 -4.77 3.09 1.12
N GLU A 102 -4.99 4.36 0.80
CA GLU A 102 -4.08 5.47 1.15
C GLU A 102 -3.85 5.66 2.66
N ALA A 103 -4.88 5.50 3.49
CA ALA A 103 -4.71 5.67 4.95
C ALA A 103 -3.82 4.59 5.57
N THR A 104 -3.57 3.46 4.90
CA THR A 104 -2.64 2.44 5.41
C THR A 104 -1.23 2.99 5.49
N ASP A 105 -0.84 3.84 4.52
CA ASP A 105 0.45 4.54 4.52
C ASP A 105 0.52 5.72 5.49
N LEU A 106 -0.58 6.47 5.62
CA LEU A 106 -0.59 7.77 6.32
C LEU A 106 -1.13 7.69 7.76
N GLY A 107 -1.83 6.62 8.10
CA GLY A 107 -2.61 6.43 9.34
C GLY A 107 -3.98 7.09 9.28
N THR A 108 -4.10 8.25 8.62
CA THR A 108 -5.37 8.89 8.28
C THR A 108 -5.29 9.49 6.89
N PHE A 109 -6.37 9.40 6.13
CA PHE A 109 -6.49 10.10 4.86
C PHE A 109 -7.54 11.20 4.96
N THR A 110 -7.23 12.36 4.40
CA THR A 110 -8.18 13.48 4.25
C THR A 110 -8.08 14.01 2.83
N PRO A 111 -9.18 13.98 2.05
CA PRO A 111 -9.12 14.30 0.63
C PRO A 111 -8.86 15.80 0.42
N LYS A 112 -7.99 16.08 -0.54
CA LYS A 112 -7.67 17.43 -1.04
C LYS A 112 -7.74 17.44 -2.55
N GLY A 113 -8.21 18.55 -3.10
CA GLY A 113 -8.25 18.74 -4.55
C GLY A 113 -6.91 19.11 -5.15
N ILE A 114 -6.88 19.21 -6.49
CA ILE A 114 -5.70 19.58 -7.27
C ILE A 114 -5.15 20.98 -6.91
N ASP A 115 -6.00 21.86 -6.38
CA ASP A 115 -5.62 23.19 -5.90
C ASP A 115 -5.01 23.17 -4.48
N GLY A 116 -4.90 21.99 -3.88
CA GLY A 116 -4.37 21.74 -2.54
C GLY A 116 -5.30 22.12 -1.40
N LYS A 117 -6.54 22.50 -1.68
CA LYS A 117 -7.54 22.79 -0.64
C LYS A 117 -8.26 21.51 -0.21
N PRO A 118 -8.70 21.44 1.06
CA PRO A 118 -9.59 20.37 1.50
C PRO A 118 -10.85 20.33 0.63
N VAL A 119 -11.31 19.12 0.30
CA VAL A 119 -12.59 18.94 -0.39
C VAL A 119 -13.73 19.45 0.48
N ALA A 120 -14.83 19.88 -0.16
CA ALA A 120 -16.07 20.19 0.56
C ALA A 120 -16.48 18.98 1.42
N ASN A 121 -16.84 19.20 2.68
CA ASN A 121 -17.12 18.15 3.67
C ASN A 121 -15.95 17.18 3.93
N SER A 122 -14.70 17.58 3.68
CA SER A 122 -13.50 16.78 3.96
C SER A 122 -13.49 16.14 5.35
N ALA A 123 -13.97 16.84 6.39
CA ALA A 123 -14.05 16.27 7.73
C ALA A 123 -14.95 15.01 7.84
N ALA A 124 -16.00 14.91 7.03
CA ALA A 124 -16.87 13.72 6.96
C ALA A 124 -16.30 12.62 6.05
N LEU A 125 -15.31 12.97 5.23
CA LEU A 125 -14.61 12.07 4.32
C LEU A 125 -13.26 11.60 4.91
N THR A 126 -12.79 12.21 5.99
CA THR A 126 -11.57 11.79 6.68
C THR A 126 -11.74 10.39 7.26
N THR A 127 -10.77 9.50 7.02
CA THR A 127 -10.77 8.15 7.60
C THR A 127 -10.58 8.17 9.12
N SER A 128 -11.09 7.14 9.79
CA SER A 128 -10.65 6.85 11.16
C SER A 128 -9.15 6.59 11.19
N ASP A 129 -8.51 6.88 12.32
CA ASP A 129 -7.09 6.64 12.51
C ASP A 129 -6.78 5.14 12.54
N ILE A 130 -5.92 4.70 11.62
CA ILE A 130 -5.36 3.36 11.51
C ILE A 130 -3.82 3.40 11.63
N GLY A 131 -3.28 4.35 12.40
CA GLY A 131 -1.84 4.57 12.61
C GLY A 131 -1.05 3.38 13.17
N GLY A 132 -1.72 2.32 13.63
CA GLY A 132 -1.11 1.03 13.96
C GLY A 132 -0.72 0.18 12.74
N LEU A 133 -1.19 0.55 11.54
CA LEU A 133 -0.86 -0.13 10.28
C LEU A 133 0.27 0.57 9.51
N VAL A 134 0.59 1.81 9.86
CA VAL A 134 1.59 2.64 9.16
C VAL A 134 2.99 2.03 9.18
N ARG A 135 3.68 2.07 8.02
CA ARG A 135 5.06 1.60 7.80
C ARG A 135 6.09 1.98 8.85
N THR A 136 5.99 3.19 9.42
CA THR A 136 6.93 3.69 10.44
C THR A 136 6.61 3.20 11.86
N ASN A 137 5.53 2.45 12.05
CA ASN A 137 5.10 1.96 13.35
C ASN A 137 5.66 0.55 13.65
N PHE A 138 6.91 0.53 14.11
CA PHE A 138 7.64 -0.72 14.40
C PHE A 138 7.13 -1.50 15.62
N GLY A 139 6.35 -0.86 16.49
CA GLY A 139 5.86 -1.49 17.73
C GLY A 139 4.53 -2.24 17.56
N THR A 140 3.73 -1.86 16.57
CA THR A 140 2.36 -2.40 16.37
C THR A 140 2.28 -3.46 15.29
N GLY A 141 3.35 -3.66 14.51
CA GLY A 141 3.35 -4.52 13.33
C GLY A 141 3.02 -3.79 12.03
N GLY A 142 2.82 -2.47 12.04
CA GLY A 142 2.54 -1.69 10.84
C GLY A 142 3.55 -1.91 9.72
N LEU A 143 4.85 -1.97 10.02
CA LEU A 143 5.89 -2.32 9.04
C LEU A 143 5.56 -3.56 8.18
N LEU A 144 4.93 -4.58 8.78
CA LEU A 144 4.60 -5.86 8.12
C LEU A 144 3.42 -5.74 7.14
N PHE A 145 2.71 -4.61 7.11
CA PHE A 145 1.70 -4.30 6.09
C PHE A 145 2.33 -3.70 4.82
N HIS A 146 3.60 -3.29 4.88
CA HIS A 146 4.29 -2.61 3.79
C HIS A 146 5.47 -3.41 3.25
N PHE A 147 6.18 -4.13 4.11
CA PHE A 147 7.22 -5.06 3.70
C PHE A 147 6.68 -6.47 3.85
N VAL A 148 6.00 -6.94 2.80
CA VAL A 148 5.31 -8.23 2.79
C VAL A 148 6.26 -9.29 2.25
N ALA A 149 7.07 -9.89 3.11
CA ALA A 149 7.94 -10.98 2.70
C ALA A 149 7.15 -12.26 2.36
N THR A 150 7.64 -12.99 1.36
CA THR A 150 7.10 -14.30 0.97
C THR A 150 7.98 -15.41 1.55
N MET A 151 7.35 -16.46 2.08
CA MET A 151 8.10 -17.66 2.42
C MET A 151 8.56 -18.35 1.15
N LYS A 152 9.87 -18.57 1.02
CA LYS A 152 10.45 -19.27 -0.11
C LYS A 152 11.27 -20.45 0.38
N ASP A 153 10.98 -21.63 -0.15
CA ASP A 153 11.85 -22.81 0.02
C ASP A 153 13.05 -22.73 -0.95
N GLN A 154 12.91 -21.96 -2.05
CA GLN A 154 13.94 -21.75 -3.08
C GLN A 154 13.92 -20.30 -3.60
N PRO A 155 15.07 -19.71 -3.99
CA PRO A 155 15.17 -18.30 -4.40
C PRO A 155 14.27 -17.85 -5.58
N ASN A 156 13.89 -18.77 -6.48
CA ASN A 156 13.10 -18.49 -7.70
C ASN A 156 11.77 -19.25 -7.72
N GLN A 157 11.23 -19.55 -6.54
CA GLN A 157 9.95 -20.23 -6.42
C GLN A 157 8.79 -19.25 -6.69
N ASN A 158 7.76 -19.74 -7.37
CA ASN A 158 6.47 -19.06 -7.46
C ASN A 158 5.64 -19.34 -6.19
N PRO A 159 4.85 -18.37 -5.70
CA PRO A 159 4.67 -17.02 -6.27
C PRO A 159 5.92 -16.13 -6.13
N ASP A 160 6.17 -15.31 -7.15
CA ASP A 160 7.15 -14.23 -7.09
C ASP A 160 6.44 -12.91 -6.82
N GLY A 161 7.18 -11.88 -6.41
CA GLY A 161 6.51 -10.65 -6.00
C GLY A 161 5.95 -9.78 -7.11
N LEU A 162 6.24 -10.03 -8.38
CA LEU A 162 5.50 -9.39 -9.48
C LEU A 162 4.20 -10.13 -9.78
N HIS A 163 4.07 -11.37 -9.32
CA HIS A 163 2.92 -12.24 -9.52
C HIS A 163 2.52 -12.94 -8.21
N PRO A 164 2.19 -12.19 -7.14
CA PRO A 164 1.79 -12.77 -5.87
C PRO A 164 0.53 -13.65 -6.04
N ASP A 165 0.45 -14.72 -5.26
CA ASP A 165 -0.75 -15.57 -5.18
C ASP A 165 -1.39 -15.40 -3.80
N PRO A 166 -2.45 -14.57 -3.67
CA PRO A 166 -3.07 -14.31 -2.37
C PRO A 166 -3.96 -15.47 -1.89
N THR A 167 -3.93 -16.61 -2.59
CA THR A 167 -4.56 -17.88 -2.17
C THR A 167 -3.54 -18.90 -1.67
N ASP A 168 -2.25 -18.64 -1.87
CA ASP A 168 -1.17 -19.51 -1.42
C ASP A 168 -0.80 -19.23 0.05
N ALA A 169 -1.59 -19.81 0.95
CA ALA A 169 -1.39 -19.69 2.39
C ALA A 169 -0.03 -20.22 2.91
N ARG A 170 0.69 -21.00 2.09
CA ARG A 170 2.00 -21.56 2.46
C ARG A 170 3.15 -20.65 2.11
N HIS A 171 3.01 -19.78 1.11
CA HIS A 171 4.08 -18.89 0.70
C HIS A 171 3.76 -17.43 1.02
N GLU A 172 2.52 -17.01 0.77
CA GLU A 172 2.05 -15.62 0.93
C GLU A 172 1.21 -15.46 2.22
N VAL A 173 1.83 -15.69 3.38
CA VAL A 173 1.14 -15.74 4.69
C VAL A 173 0.31 -14.50 4.96
N MET A 174 0.97 -13.33 4.98
CA MET A 174 0.34 -12.07 5.32
C MET A 174 -0.72 -11.67 4.28
N LEU A 175 -0.41 -11.82 3.00
CA LEU A 175 -1.31 -11.47 1.91
C LEU A 175 -2.56 -12.37 1.89
N THR A 176 -2.39 -13.69 2.05
CA THR A 176 -3.51 -14.64 2.12
C THR A 176 -4.38 -14.39 3.35
N HIS A 177 -3.75 -14.12 4.50
CA HIS A 177 -4.46 -13.77 5.73
C HIS A 177 -5.32 -12.52 5.55
N LEU A 178 -4.74 -11.44 5.01
CA LEU A 178 -5.45 -10.18 4.78
C LEU A 178 -6.58 -10.33 3.78
N ARG A 179 -6.37 -11.07 2.69
CA ARG A 179 -7.43 -11.33 1.71
C ARG A 179 -8.62 -12.03 2.35
N ARG A 180 -8.36 -13.07 3.17
CA ARG A 180 -9.40 -13.77 3.93
C ARG A 180 -10.16 -12.82 4.87
N TRP A 181 -9.45 -11.96 5.59
CA TRP A 181 -10.05 -10.98 6.49
C TRP A 181 -10.88 -9.92 5.75
N ALA A 182 -10.41 -9.46 4.59
CA ALA A 182 -11.09 -8.47 3.76
C ALA A 182 -12.32 -9.02 3.03
N MET A 183 -12.30 -10.30 2.65
CA MET A 183 -13.44 -11.01 2.09
C MET A 183 -14.50 -11.36 3.14
N ALA A 184 -14.13 -11.38 4.42
CA ALA A 184 -15.05 -11.70 5.49
C ALA A 184 -16.08 -10.57 5.70
N ALA A 185 -17.34 -10.95 5.90
CA ALA A 185 -18.39 -9.99 6.22
C ALA A 185 -18.08 -9.24 7.54
N PRO A 186 -18.53 -7.98 7.69
CA PRO A 186 -18.47 -7.27 8.96
C PRO A 186 -19.11 -8.07 10.09
N GLY A 187 -18.51 -8.05 11.28
CA GLY A 187 -18.89 -8.86 12.43
C GLY A 187 -18.48 -10.33 12.32
N SER A 188 -17.77 -10.73 11.26
CA SER A 188 -17.19 -12.07 11.15
C SER A 188 -16.15 -12.32 12.25
N ALA A 189 -16.06 -13.59 12.68
CA ALA A 189 -15.05 -14.05 13.62
C ALA A 189 -13.65 -14.20 13.01
N VAL A 190 -13.48 -13.95 11.71
CA VAL A 190 -12.16 -13.98 11.05
C VAL A 190 -11.28 -12.88 11.66
N PRO A 191 -10.20 -13.22 12.38
CA PRO A 191 -9.37 -12.23 13.04
C PRO A 191 -8.42 -11.57 12.04
N LEU A 192 -8.02 -10.32 12.32
CA LEU A 192 -6.82 -9.73 11.74
C LEU A 192 -5.66 -9.81 12.74
N CYS A 193 -4.61 -10.52 12.35
CA CYS A 193 -3.51 -10.89 13.22
C CYS A 193 -2.22 -10.19 12.82
N THR A 194 -1.41 -9.81 13.82
CA THR A 194 -0.10 -9.19 13.59
C THR A 194 0.80 -10.11 12.77
N GLY A 195 1.29 -9.61 11.63
CA GLY A 195 2.12 -10.36 10.68
C GLY A 195 1.38 -11.47 9.93
N GLY A 196 0.05 -11.52 10.01
CA GLY A 196 -0.77 -12.55 9.38
C GLY A 196 -0.72 -13.92 10.07
N PHE A 197 -0.04 -14.03 11.21
CA PHE A 197 0.17 -15.30 11.90
C PHE A 197 -1.06 -15.72 12.71
N THR A 198 -1.67 -16.80 12.27
CA THR A 198 -2.80 -17.48 12.92
C THR A 198 -2.34 -18.79 13.57
N THR A 199 -3.20 -19.39 14.40
CA THR A 199 -3.02 -20.80 14.78
C THR A 199 -3.06 -21.69 13.53
N PRO A 200 -2.39 -22.85 13.52
CA PRO A 200 -2.44 -23.74 12.37
C PRO A 200 -3.88 -24.05 11.91
N SER A 201 -4.15 -23.91 10.62
CA SER A 201 -5.43 -24.26 10.00
C SER A 201 -5.59 -25.78 9.91
N ALA A 202 -6.78 -26.24 9.49
CA ALA A 202 -6.99 -27.66 9.18
C ALA A 202 -6.09 -28.18 8.04
N ALA A 203 -5.62 -27.29 7.15
CA ALA A 203 -4.67 -27.60 6.08
C ALA A 203 -3.19 -27.50 6.53
N GLY A 204 -2.95 -27.08 7.78
CA GLY A 204 -1.63 -26.98 8.40
C GLY A 204 -0.87 -25.68 8.10
N ASP A 205 -1.44 -24.73 7.36
CA ASP A 205 -0.87 -23.41 7.18
C ASP A 205 -1.10 -22.51 8.42
N ILE A 206 -0.36 -21.41 8.51
CA ILE A 206 -0.45 -20.44 9.61
C ILE A 206 -1.07 -19.11 9.18
N ALA A 207 -1.75 -19.04 8.04
CA ALA A 207 -2.38 -17.80 7.53
C ALA A 207 -3.91 -17.82 7.73
N THR A 208 -4.52 -19.00 7.73
CA THR A 208 -5.98 -19.17 7.60
C THR A 208 -6.68 -19.77 8.83
N GLY A 209 -5.98 -19.88 9.95
CA GLY A 209 -6.56 -20.34 11.22
C GLY A 209 -7.62 -19.41 11.80
N ASP A 210 -8.37 -19.90 12.78
CA ASP A 210 -9.51 -19.19 13.37
C ASP A 210 -9.14 -18.23 14.51
N ALA A 211 -7.88 -18.26 14.97
CA ALA A 211 -7.38 -17.39 16.03
C ALA A 211 -5.98 -16.87 15.69
N CYS A 212 -5.59 -15.74 16.27
CA CYS A 212 -4.23 -15.24 16.14
C CYS A 212 -3.24 -16.09 16.92
N PHE A 213 -2.03 -16.26 16.35
CA PHE A 213 -0.98 -17.04 16.96
C PHE A 213 -0.59 -16.49 18.34
N GLY A 214 -0.33 -17.39 19.29
CA GLY A 214 0.01 -17.04 20.67
C GLY A 214 -1.19 -16.75 21.58
N GLY A 215 -2.33 -16.31 21.04
CA GLY A 215 -3.53 -16.01 21.82
C GLY A 215 -3.23 -15.13 23.04
N PRO A 216 -3.52 -15.56 24.28
CA PRO A 216 -3.21 -14.80 25.50
C PRO A 216 -1.71 -14.72 25.84
N ASN A 217 -0.86 -15.49 25.15
CA ASN A 217 0.59 -15.51 25.31
C ASN A 217 1.26 -15.07 23.98
N PRO A 218 1.27 -13.76 23.67
CA PRO A 218 1.92 -13.20 22.49
C PRO A 218 3.35 -13.70 22.33
N VAL A 219 3.73 -13.96 21.08
CA VAL A 219 5.04 -14.45 20.72
C VAL A 219 5.82 -13.35 20.00
N PRO A 220 7.09 -13.08 20.34
CA PRO A 220 7.84 -12.01 19.70
C PRO A 220 8.03 -12.25 18.18
N ILE A 221 7.80 -11.18 17.41
CA ILE A 221 8.22 -11.05 16.01
C ILE A 221 9.37 -10.05 15.99
N ARG A 222 10.51 -10.43 15.43
CA ARG A 222 11.71 -9.59 15.40
C ARG A 222 12.30 -9.55 14.01
N GLY A 223 12.98 -8.48 13.69
CA GLY A 223 13.64 -8.38 12.41
C GLY A 223 14.58 -7.21 12.33
N VAL A 224 15.11 -7.01 11.14
CA VAL A 224 15.95 -5.88 10.79
C VAL A 224 15.53 -5.34 9.43
N LEU A 225 15.56 -4.03 9.26
CA LEU A 225 15.32 -3.32 8.00
C LEU A 225 16.61 -2.62 7.57
N SER A 226 17.11 -2.90 6.36
CA SER A 226 18.30 -2.21 5.84
C SER A 226 18.03 -0.69 5.72
N VAL A 227 18.98 0.10 6.20
CA VAL A 227 19.05 1.55 5.97
C VAL A 227 19.91 1.82 4.73
N GLU A 228 21.15 1.33 4.80
CA GLU A 228 22.17 1.41 3.77
C GLU A 228 23.20 0.36 4.15
N ALA A 229 23.30 -0.73 3.39
CA ALA A 229 24.18 -1.85 3.71
C ALA A 229 25.60 -1.38 4.09
N PRO A 230 26.16 -1.83 5.24
CA PRO A 230 25.68 -2.89 6.14
C PRO A 230 24.88 -2.39 7.36
N THR A 231 24.29 -1.19 7.31
CA THR A 231 23.53 -0.63 8.42
C THR A 231 22.05 -1.01 8.33
N ALA A 232 21.52 -1.61 9.39
CA ALA A 232 20.09 -1.95 9.52
C ALA A 232 19.51 -1.48 10.86
N VAL A 233 18.20 -1.25 10.89
CA VAL A 233 17.45 -0.89 12.12
C VAL A 233 16.65 -2.09 12.59
N PRO A 234 16.72 -2.49 13.88
CA PRO A 234 15.88 -3.55 14.39
C PRO A 234 14.42 -3.07 14.51
N PHE A 235 13.49 -3.98 14.26
CA PHE A 235 12.09 -3.83 14.67
C PHE A 235 11.67 -5.01 15.55
N ALA A 236 10.68 -4.76 16.41
CA ALA A 236 10.15 -5.79 17.29
C ALA A 236 8.67 -5.51 17.60
N THR A 237 7.86 -6.53 17.41
CA THR A 237 6.45 -6.56 17.81
C THR A 237 6.10 -7.95 18.37
N SER A 238 4.83 -8.29 18.50
CA SER A 238 4.39 -9.61 18.95
C SER A 238 3.13 -10.06 18.21
N THR A 239 2.98 -11.38 18.07
CA THR A 239 1.76 -11.99 17.53
C THR A 239 0.55 -11.66 18.40
N GLY A 240 -0.64 -11.82 17.83
CA GLY A 240 -1.91 -11.52 18.50
C GLY A 240 -2.82 -10.70 17.58
N LEU A 241 -3.84 -10.08 18.17
CA LEU A 241 -4.71 -9.16 17.44
C LEU A 241 -3.92 -7.92 17.01
N GLN A 242 -4.01 -7.58 15.73
CA GLN A 242 -3.38 -6.39 15.18
C GLN A 242 -3.85 -5.13 15.91
N VAL A 243 -2.91 -4.23 16.24
CA VAL A 243 -3.23 -2.90 16.75
C VAL A 243 -3.65 -2.02 15.57
N ILE A 244 -4.85 -1.44 15.65
CA ILE A 244 -5.40 -0.56 14.62
C ILE A 244 -5.00 0.89 14.89
N SER A 245 -5.24 1.37 16.12
CA SER A 245 -4.80 2.70 16.57
C SER A 245 -4.71 2.75 18.09
N GLY A 246 -3.59 3.22 18.63
CA GLY A 246 -3.40 3.36 20.08
C GLY A 246 -3.66 2.06 20.85
N LYS A 247 -4.83 1.96 21.49
CA LYS A 247 -5.29 0.77 22.25
C LYS A 247 -6.40 -0.02 21.55
N VAL A 248 -6.82 0.41 20.36
CA VAL A 248 -7.85 -0.24 19.54
C VAL A 248 -7.21 -1.42 18.84
N HIS A 249 -7.76 -2.60 19.07
CA HIS A 249 -7.32 -3.84 18.41
C HIS A 249 -8.29 -4.23 17.29
N SER A 250 -7.88 -5.20 16.47
CA SER A 250 -8.61 -5.60 15.26
C SER A 250 -9.99 -6.20 15.52
N ASP A 251 -10.25 -6.75 16.69
CA ASP A 251 -11.59 -7.19 17.13
C ASP A 251 -12.58 -6.04 17.32
N GLN A 252 -12.07 -4.81 17.46
CA GLN A 252 -12.87 -3.59 17.57
C GLN A 252 -12.96 -2.82 16.25
N PHE A 253 -12.31 -3.31 15.18
CA PHE A 253 -12.14 -2.60 13.91
C PHE A 253 -13.46 -2.07 13.35
N ASP A 254 -14.49 -2.91 13.30
CA ASP A 254 -15.75 -2.53 12.64
C ASP A 254 -16.46 -1.38 13.35
N SER A 255 -16.41 -1.36 14.68
CA SER A 255 -16.95 -0.26 15.48
C SER A 255 -16.12 1.02 15.37
N TRP A 256 -14.82 0.88 15.11
CA TRP A 256 -13.88 1.98 15.01
C TRP A 256 -13.95 2.72 13.67
N VAL A 257 -14.17 2.00 12.56
CA VAL A 257 -14.20 2.57 11.19
C VAL A 257 -15.58 3.02 10.73
N GLY A 258 -16.61 2.91 11.57
CA GLY A 258 -17.94 3.47 11.29
C GLY A 258 -19.02 2.46 10.91
N GLY A 259 -18.91 1.19 11.34
CA GLY A 259 -19.95 0.18 11.19
C GLY A 259 -19.83 -0.65 9.91
N ALA A 260 -20.82 -1.53 9.67
CA ALA A 260 -20.68 -2.66 8.75
C ALA A 260 -20.24 -2.28 7.32
N GLN A 261 -20.91 -1.35 6.64
CA GLN A 261 -20.57 -0.97 5.27
C GLN A 261 -19.15 -0.39 5.19
N ARG A 262 -18.84 0.59 6.03
CA ARG A 262 -17.50 1.21 6.10
C ARG A 262 -16.41 0.20 6.42
N SER A 263 -16.71 -0.80 7.24
CA SER A 263 -15.78 -1.86 7.59
C SER A 263 -15.40 -2.69 6.38
N ALA A 264 -16.35 -3.11 5.56
CA ALA A 264 -16.05 -3.90 4.37
C ALA A 264 -15.14 -3.11 3.40
N ASP A 265 -15.42 -1.83 3.19
CA ASP A 265 -14.61 -0.97 2.31
C ASP A 265 -13.21 -0.73 2.86
N ALA A 266 -13.11 -0.44 4.16
CA ALA A 266 -11.84 -0.23 4.83
C ALA A 266 -10.94 -1.47 4.77
N ARG A 267 -11.51 -2.66 5.01
CA ARG A 267 -10.76 -3.92 4.92
C ARG A 267 -10.24 -4.19 3.51
N ALA A 268 -11.08 -3.93 2.50
CA ALA A 268 -10.67 -4.07 1.10
C ALA A 268 -9.56 -3.08 0.75
N GLY A 269 -9.69 -1.80 1.12
CA GLY A 269 -8.65 -0.78 0.90
C GLY A 269 -7.31 -1.18 1.51
N ILE A 270 -7.30 -1.55 2.80
CA ILE A 270 -6.08 -2.01 3.49
C ILE A 270 -5.44 -3.22 2.79
N TYR A 271 -6.24 -4.20 2.36
CA TYR A 271 -5.70 -5.35 1.63
C TYR A 271 -5.11 -4.97 0.27
N LEU A 272 -5.77 -4.08 -0.49
CA LEU A 272 -5.28 -3.63 -1.79
C LEU A 272 -3.97 -2.84 -1.65
N HIS A 273 -3.84 -2.03 -0.59
CA HIS A 273 -2.58 -1.38 -0.22
C HIS A 273 -1.47 -2.42 -0.07
N VAL A 274 -1.69 -3.42 0.78
CA VAL A 274 -0.68 -4.45 1.07
C VAL A 274 -0.34 -5.27 -0.18
N LEU A 275 -1.30 -5.53 -1.07
CA LEU A 275 -1.05 -6.18 -2.36
C LEU A 275 -0.16 -5.31 -3.26
N ALA A 276 -0.44 -4.01 -3.35
CA ALA A 276 0.38 -3.08 -4.12
C ALA A 276 1.81 -3.02 -3.56
N ASP A 277 1.96 -2.94 -2.24
CA ASP A 277 3.26 -2.90 -1.55
C ASP A 277 4.05 -4.21 -1.68
N ARG A 278 3.36 -5.35 -1.66
CA ARG A 278 3.97 -6.65 -1.96
C ARG A 278 4.64 -6.65 -3.34
N ILE A 279 4.01 -5.99 -4.31
CA ILE A 279 4.49 -5.90 -5.70
C ILE A 279 5.56 -4.83 -5.86
N SER A 280 5.37 -3.64 -5.29
CA SER A 280 6.35 -2.55 -5.37
C SER A 280 7.68 -2.88 -4.70
N HIS A 281 7.62 -3.55 -3.55
CA HIS A 281 8.79 -3.91 -2.77
C HIS A 281 9.38 -5.27 -3.11
N HIS A 282 8.90 -5.92 -4.19
CA HIS A 282 9.22 -7.34 -4.44
C HIS A 282 10.71 -7.64 -4.42
N ARG A 283 11.57 -6.79 -4.98
CA ARG A 283 13.03 -7.01 -4.99
C ARG A 283 13.59 -7.22 -3.58
N CYS A 284 13.10 -6.42 -2.62
CA CYS A 284 13.48 -6.50 -1.22
C CYS A 284 12.81 -7.70 -0.54
N THR A 285 11.49 -7.83 -0.69
CA THR A 285 10.68 -8.82 0.03
C THR A 285 10.86 -10.26 -0.49
N ASP A 286 11.22 -10.43 -1.76
CA ASP A 286 11.59 -11.70 -2.37
C ASP A 286 12.96 -12.19 -1.93
N ALA A 287 13.85 -11.26 -1.54
CA ALA A 287 15.18 -11.52 -1.02
C ALA A 287 15.22 -11.54 0.53
N ALA A 288 14.08 -11.29 1.17
CA ALA A 288 13.95 -11.31 2.62
C ALA A 288 14.11 -12.74 3.16
N SER A 289 14.60 -12.84 4.40
CA SER A 289 14.67 -14.12 5.11
C SER A 289 13.57 -14.18 6.16
N ILE A 290 12.64 -15.12 6.01
CA ILE A 290 11.60 -15.38 7.00
C ILE A 290 11.92 -16.68 7.71
N VAL A 291 11.96 -16.63 9.03
CA VAL A 291 11.98 -17.81 9.89
C VAL A 291 10.67 -17.85 10.65
N ILE A 292 9.85 -18.84 10.31
CA ILE A 292 8.77 -19.29 11.19
C ILE A 292 9.35 -20.34 12.11
N PRO A 293 9.10 -20.24 13.42
CA PRO A 293 9.62 -21.20 14.38
C PRO A 293 9.22 -22.63 14.00
N ALA A 294 10.20 -23.54 13.91
CA ALA A 294 9.91 -24.97 13.95
C ALA A 294 9.21 -25.29 15.28
N HIS A 295 8.22 -26.19 15.27
CA HIS A 295 7.41 -26.53 16.45
C HIS A 295 8.22 -26.50 17.77
N GLY A 296 8.07 -25.43 18.57
CA GLY A 296 8.56 -25.36 19.94
C GLY A 296 9.44 -24.17 20.35
N ASP A 297 10.06 -23.40 19.44
CA ASP A 297 10.97 -22.30 19.87
C ASP A 297 10.38 -20.88 19.80
N GLY A 298 9.22 -20.73 19.14
CA GLY A 298 8.33 -19.57 19.27
C GLY A 298 9.01 -18.23 19.03
N ARG A 299 9.81 -18.07 17.98
CA ARG A 299 10.39 -16.77 17.61
C ARG A 299 10.25 -16.55 16.12
N PHE A 300 9.30 -15.70 15.72
CA PHE A 300 9.18 -15.27 14.34
C PHE A 300 10.30 -14.29 14.02
N ARG A 301 10.94 -14.47 12.88
CA ARG A 301 11.97 -13.56 12.38
C ARG A 301 11.74 -13.21 10.93
N GLU A 302 11.86 -11.93 10.61
CA GLU A 302 11.79 -11.41 9.25
C GLU A 302 12.93 -10.40 9.04
N ASP A 303 13.95 -10.83 8.31
CA ASP A 303 15.14 -10.02 8.05
C ASP A 303 15.09 -9.45 6.63
N LEU A 304 15.01 -8.13 6.56
CA LEU A 304 15.08 -7.30 5.36
C LEU A 304 16.48 -6.63 5.26
N ASP A 305 17.51 -7.32 5.74
CA ASP A 305 18.92 -6.88 5.71
C ASP A 305 19.61 -7.48 4.49
N ASN A 306 19.22 -6.98 3.32
CA ASN A 306 19.83 -7.30 2.04
C ASN A 306 20.01 -6.03 1.20
N PRO A 307 20.92 -6.02 0.21
CA PRO A 307 21.18 -4.83 -0.61
C PRO A 307 19.96 -4.32 -1.40
N GLU A 308 18.99 -5.19 -1.70
CA GLU A 308 17.76 -4.79 -2.41
C GLU A 308 16.76 -4.06 -1.51
N CYS A 309 16.93 -4.16 -0.19
CA CYS A 309 16.15 -3.45 0.84
C CYS A 309 16.80 -2.12 1.27
N ASP A 310 17.90 -1.69 0.66
CA ASP A 310 18.54 -0.40 0.95
C ASP A 310 17.57 0.76 0.72
N GLN A 311 17.50 1.72 1.64
CA GLN A 311 16.53 2.83 1.59
C GLN A 311 16.71 3.72 0.35
N GLY A 312 17.91 3.78 -0.21
CA GLY A 312 18.16 4.50 -1.46
C GLY A 312 17.57 3.82 -2.69
N LEU A 313 17.55 2.48 -2.74
CA LEU A 313 16.87 1.73 -3.80
C LEU A 313 15.37 1.69 -3.56
N HIS A 314 14.93 1.51 -2.31
CA HIS A 314 13.53 1.62 -1.93
C HIS A 314 12.94 2.96 -2.37
N ALA A 315 13.62 4.06 -2.04
CA ALA A 315 13.19 5.39 -2.46
C ALA A 315 13.18 5.58 -3.98
N LEU A 316 14.18 5.03 -4.68
CA LEU A 316 14.22 5.10 -6.14
C LEU A 316 13.06 4.34 -6.78
N ARG A 317 12.70 3.17 -6.24
CA ARG A 317 11.62 2.33 -6.78
C ARG A 317 10.25 2.96 -6.57
N HIS A 318 9.99 3.62 -5.44
CA HIS A 318 8.79 4.45 -5.31
C HIS A 318 8.72 5.58 -6.34
N ILE A 319 9.86 6.23 -6.64
CA ILE A 319 9.92 7.26 -7.69
C ILE A 319 9.65 6.65 -9.08
N TYR A 320 9.95 5.37 -9.31
CA TYR A 320 9.64 4.70 -10.57
C TYR A 320 8.17 4.33 -10.75
N GLU A 321 7.37 4.33 -9.69
CA GLU A 321 5.95 3.94 -9.77
C GLU A 321 5.11 4.94 -10.56
N THR A 322 5.58 6.17 -10.69
CA THR A 322 4.87 7.26 -11.34
C THR A 322 5.86 8.25 -11.99
N GLY A 323 5.39 9.08 -12.91
CA GLY A 323 6.18 10.19 -13.45
C GLY A 323 7.35 9.83 -14.34
N VAL A 324 7.48 8.55 -14.68
CA VAL A 324 8.51 8.04 -15.57
C VAL A 324 7.86 7.21 -16.67
N PRO A 325 8.50 7.11 -17.85
CA PRO A 325 8.03 6.23 -18.90
C PRO A 325 8.32 4.76 -18.55
N PHE A 326 7.31 4.01 -18.10
CA PHE A 326 7.47 2.63 -17.60
C PHE A 326 8.12 1.68 -18.61
N ALA A 327 7.85 1.87 -19.90
CA ALA A 327 8.47 1.09 -20.97
C ALA A 327 10.01 1.23 -21.03
N ARG A 328 10.59 2.24 -20.37
CA ARG A 328 12.05 2.44 -20.25
C ARG A 328 12.63 1.88 -18.96
N LEU A 329 11.79 1.41 -18.03
CA LEU A 329 12.22 0.70 -16.83
C LEU A 329 12.65 -0.72 -17.19
N ASP A 330 13.56 -1.28 -16.39
CA ASP A 330 13.84 -2.71 -16.45
C ASP A 330 12.61 -3.50 -16.03
N GLY A 331 12.44 -4.70 -16.60
CA GLY A 331 11.28 -5.56 -16.36
C GLY A 331 10.86 -5.63 -14.89
N PRO A 332 11.79 -5.92 -13.95
CA PRO A 332 11.42 -6.04 -12.55
C PRO A 332 11.11 -4.71 -11.84
N ASP A 333 11.42 -3.54 -12.40
CA ASP A 333 11.07 -2.26 -11.77
C ASP A 333 9.78 -1.65 -12.36
N ARG A 334 9.10 -2.37 -13.26
CA ARG A 334 7.77 -2.01 -13.81
C ARG A 334 6.63 -2.42 -12.88
N THR A 335 6.76 -2.09 -11.60
CA THR A 335 5.86 -2.57 -10.54
C THR A 335 4.43 -2.04 -10.72
N THR A 336 4.25 -0.80 -11.18
CA THR A 336 2.91 -0.25 -11.49
C THR A 336 2.21 -1.01 -12.61
N GLU A 337 2.93 -1.47 -13.64
CA GLU A 337 2.38 -2.29 -14.73
C GLU A 337 1.97 -3.69 -14.23
N ALA A 338 2.61 -4.20 -13.17
CA ALA A 338 2.24 -5.47 -12.54
C ALA A 338 1.13 -5.34 -11.49
N ALA A 339 1.11 -4.23 -10.73
CA ALA A 339 0.21 -4.03 -9.60
C ALA A 339 -1.23 -3.68 -10.01
N LEU A 340 -1.41 -2.69 -10.90
CA LEU A 340 -2.76 -2.23 -11.25
C LEU A 340 -3.65 -3.32 -11.85
N PRO A 341 -3.17 -4.22 -12.74
CA PRO A 341 -4.00 -5.32 -13.23
C PRO A 341 -4.44 -6.29 -12.12
N GLN A 342 -3.61 -6.53 -11.11
CA GLN A 342 -3.93 -7.44 -10.00
C GLN A 342 -4.88 -6.81 -9.00
N ILE A 343 -4.70 -5.53 -8.69
CA ILE A 343 -5.64 -4.74 -7.88
C ILE A 343 -7.02 -4.74 -8.55
N TYR A 344 -7.09 -4.58 -9.88
CA TYR A 344 -8.34 -4.67 -10.62
C TYR A 344 -9.02 -6.04 -10.47
N ASP A 345 -8.26 -7.13 -10.55
CA ASP A 345 -8.80 -8.49 -10.41
C ASP A 345 -9.33 -8.76 -8.99
N GLU A 346 -8.62 -8.29 -7.96
CA GLU A 346 -9.09 -8.40 -6.58
C GLU A 346 -10.33 -7.53 -6.33
N LEU A 347 -10.38 -6.32 -6.89
CA LEU A 347 -11.59 -5.49 -6.88
C LEU A 347 -12.78 -6.19 -7.56
N MET A 348 -12.56 -6.89 -8.68
CA MET A 348 -13.60 -7.73 -9.29
C MET A 348 -14.05 -8.86 -8.36
N ALA A 349 -13.13 -9.52 -7.67
CA ALA A 349 -13.45 -10.57 -6.71
C ALA A 349 -14.29 -10.04 -5.52
N PHE A 350 -13.94 -8.87 -4.97
CA PHE A 350 -14.73 -8.21 -3.94
C PHE A 350 -16.11 -7.77 -4.46
N ALA A 351 -16.18 -7.20 -5.67
CA ALA A 351 -17.45 -6.80 -6.26
C ALA A 351 -18.36 -8.02 -6.50
N GLN A 352 -17.79 -9.14 -6.93
CA GLN A 352 -18.51 -10.40 -7.12
C GLN A 352 -19.04 -10.97 -5.81
N SER A 353 -18.23 -10.98 -4.74
CA SER A 353 -18.65 -11.50 -3.43
C SER A 353 -19.73 -10.64 -2.78
N ARG A 354 -19.74 -9.33 -3.08
CA ARG A 354 -20.73 -8.36 -2.60
C ARG A 354 -21.97 -8.24 -3.50
N GLY A 355 -21.99 -8.91 -4.66
CA GLY A 355 -23.12 -8.88 -5.60
C GLY A 355 -23.28 -7.55 -6.35
N VAL A 356 -22.20 -6.77 -6.49
CA VAL A 356 -22.18 -5.45 -7.17
C VAL A 356 -21.34 -5.46 -8.46
N LEU A 357 -20.79 -6.61 -8.86
CA LEU A 357 -19.96 -6.72 -10.05
C LEU A 357 -20.68 -6.22 -11.30
N ASN A 358 -20.07 -5.24 -11.97
CA ASN A 358 -20.42 -4.79 -13.30
C ASN A 358 -20.15 -5.94 -14.31
N PRO A 359 -21.16 -6.41 -15.06
CA PRO A 359 -20.98 -7.46 -16.07
C PRO A 359 -19.94 -7.12 -17.15
N GLN A 360 -19.64 -5.83 -17.36
CA GLN A 360 -18.63 -5.37 -18.32
C GLN A 360 -17.23 -5.24 -17.73
N ALA A 361 -17.02 -5.44 -16.42
CA ALA A 361 -15.74 -5.20 -15.74
C ALA A 361 -14.56 -5.88 -16.46
N GLN A 362 -14.70 -7.17 -16.77
CA GLN A 362 -13.66 -7.91 -17.50
C GLN A 362 -13.37 -7.30 -18.89
N ALA A 363 -14.41 -6.87 -19.60
CA ALA A 363 -14.28 -6.35 -20.97
C ALA A 363 -13.65 -4.95 -21.01
N ILE A 364 -13.83 -4.15 -19.95
CA ILE A 364 -13.28 -2.79 -19.89
C ILE A 364 -11.92 -2.72 -19.18
N LYS A 365 -11.45 -3.80 -18.55
CA LYS A 365 -10.19 -3.84 -17.78
C LYS A 365 -9.02 -3.21 -18.54
N ALA A 366 -8.77 -3.62 -19.78
CA ALA A 366 -7.67 -3.09 -20.59
C ALA A 366 -7.78 -1.56 -20.82
N SER A 367 -8.99 -1.06 -21.09
CA SER A 367 -9.21 0.37 -21.30
C SER A 367 -9.12 1.21 -20.01
N VAL A 368 -9.38 0.60 -18.85
CA VAL A 368 -9.20 1.23 -17.54
C VAL A 368 -7.73 1.23 -17.15
N VAL A 369 -7.07 0.08 -17.20
CA VAL A 369 -5.73 -0.14 -16.66
C VAL A 369 -4.65 0.19 -17.68
N ASP A 370 -4.53 -0.59 -18.74
CA ASP A 370 -3.39 -0.55 -19.68
C ASP A 370 -3.40 0.70 -20.57
N GLU A 371 -4.57 1.01 -21.16
CA GLU A 371 -4.75 2.17 -22.05
C GLU A 371 -5.08 3.45 -21.25
N GLY A 372 -5.42 3.30 -19.98
CA GLY A 372 -5.89 4.37 -19.10
C GLY A 372 -4.87 4.75 -18.04
N LEU A 373 -4.97 4.13 -16.87
CA LEU A 373 -4.22 4.49 -15.67
C LEU A 373 -2.70 4.34 -15.85
N ILE A 374 -2.23 3.26 -16.47
CA ILE A 374 -0.81 3.05 -16.77
C ILE A 374 -0.27 4.18 -17.66
N GLN A 375 -1.05 4.67 -18.63
CA GLN A 375 -0.62 5.82 -19.46
C GLN A 375 -0.66 7.13 -18.67
N ALA A 376 -1.70 7.33 -17.85
CA ALA A 376 -1.91 8.54 -17.08
C ALA A 376 -0.85 8.76 -15.98
N LEU A 377 -0.34 7.69 -15.37
CA LEU A 377 0.63 7.78 -14.27
C LEU A 377 2.04 8.15 -14.72
N GLN A 378 2.37 8.04 -16.01
CA GLN A 378 3.72 8.32 -16.53
C GLN A 378 4.05 9.82 -16.64
N TYR A 379 3.09 10.72 -16.45
CA TYR A 379 3.31 12.17 -16.58
C TYR A 379 4.22 12.69 -15.45
N PRO A 380 5.39 13.30 -15.75
CA PRO A 380 6.32 13.74 -14.70
C PRO A 380 5.75 14.81 -13.77
N ASP A 381 5.02 15.78 -14.33
CA ASP A 381 4.35 16.83 -13.57
C ASP A 381 3.12 16.29 -12.84
N GLY A 382 3.07 16.48 -11.52
CA GLY A 382 2.00 15.95 -10.68
C GLY A 382 0.60 16.46 -11.05
N VAL A 383 0.43 17.74 -11.41
CA VAL A 383 -0.87 18.30 -11.81
C VAL A 383 -1.31 17.71 -13.15
N ALA A 384 -0.39 17.61 -14.13
CA ALA A 384 -0.67 16.95 -15.40
C ALA A 384 -1.04 15.49 -15.21
N ARG A 385 -0.36 14.78 -14.29
CA ARG A 385 -0.67 13.39 -13.92
C ARG A 385 -2.05 13.24 -13.30
N MET A 386 -2.37 14.03 -12.28
CA MET A 386 -3.72 14.06 -11.66
C MET A 386 -4.81 14.34 -12.70
N THR A 387 -4.56 15.28 -13.61
CA THR A 387 -5.48 15.61 -14.71
C THR A 387 -5.65 14.43 -15.67
N ALA A 388 -4.57 13.73 -16.02
CA ALA A 388 -4.61 12.57 -16.89
C ALA A 388 -5.36 11.39 -16.24
N VAL A 389 -5.15 11.15 -14.95
CA VAL A 389 -5.85 10.12 -14.17
C VAL A 389 -7.34 10.44 -14.07
N THR A 390 -7.68 11.69 -13.75
CA THR A 390 -9.06 12.21 -13.77
C THR A 390 -9.74 12.00 -15.12
N ALA A 391 -9.01 12.21 -16.22
CA ALA A 391 -9.55 12.00 -17.57
C ALA A 391 -9.92 10.53 -17.84
N VAL A 392 -9.29 9.55 -17.17
CA VAL A 392 -9.69 8.13 -17.25
C VAL A 392 -11.11 7.95 -16.73
N ALA A 393 -11.40 8.47 -15.51
CA ALA A 393 -12.73 8.43 -14.92
C ALA A 393 -13.78 9.07 -15.86
N CYS A 394 -13.45 10.25 -16.40
CA CYS A 394 -14.36 11.00 -17.26
C CYS A 394 -14.69 10.31 -18.58
N ARG A 395 -13.70 9.66 -19.22
CA ARG A 395 -13.94 8.88 -20.45
C ARG A 395 -14.89 7.71 -20.22
N LEU A 396 -14.88 7.15 -19.01
CA LEU A 396 -15.73 6.03 -18.60
C LEU A 396 -17.10 6.49 -18.08
N GLY A 397 -17.33 7.81 -17.98
CA GLY A 397 -18.59 8.38 -17.47
C GLY A 397 -18.72 8.33 -15.94
N PHE A 398 -17.61 8.19 -15.21
CA PHE A 398 -17.59 8.21 -13.75
C PHE A 398 -17.27 9.60 -13.23
N GLU A 399 -17.80 9.93 -12.05
CA GLU A 399 -17.32 11.09 -11.29
C GLU A 399 -15.86 10.86 -10.89
N PRO A 400 -14.97 11.85 -11.05
CA PRO A 400 -13.59 11.78 -10.60
C PRO A 400 -13.45 11.57 -9.09
N PHE A 401 -12.23 11.29 -8.64
CA PHE A 401 -11.93 11.24 -7.21
C PHE A 401 -12.31 12.58 -6.53
N PRO A 402 -12.86 12.56 -5.30
CA PRO A 402 -13.27 13.78 -4.61
C PRO A 402 -12.16 14.84 -4.57
N GLY A 403 -12.48 16.05 -5.04
CA GLY A 403 -11.54 17.18 -5.11
C GLY A 403 -10.94 17.41 -6.50
N GLU A 404 -11.10 16.46 -7.42
CA GLU A 404 -10.72 16.65 -8.81
C GLU A 404 -11.76 17.46 -9.59
N PRO A 405 -11.34 18.19 -10.65
CA PRO A 405 -12.27 18.91 -11.50
C PRO A 405 -13.36 17.99 -12.06
N ALA A 406 -14.61 18.44 -12.03
CA ALA A 406 -15.71 17.69 -12.62
C ALA A 406 -15.47 17.43 -14.10
N CYS A 407 -15.95 16.28 -14.59
CA CYS A 407 -15.87 15.96 -16.00
C CYS A 407 -16.62 17.01 -16.81
N VAL A 408 -15.91 17.64 -17.74
CA VAL A 408 -16.56 18.52 -18.72
C VAL A 408 -17.44 17.61 -19.56
N THR A 409 -18.75 17.71 -19.41
CA THR A 409 -19.69 17.05 -20.32
C THR A 409 -19.37 17.56 -21.72
N ALA A 410 -18.76 16.72 -22.55
CA ALA A 410 -18.78 16.95 -23.98
C ALA A 410 -20.26 17.12 -24.34
N GLN A 411 -20.64 18.31 -24.82
CA GLN A 411 -21.93 18.49 -25.47
C GLN A 411 -21.94 17.47 -26.61
N ARG A 412 -22.67 16.36 -26.39
CA ARG A 412 -22.86 15.32 -27.41
C ARG A 412 -23.73 15.85 -28.52
#